data_AF-A0A949ACF7-F1
#
_entry.id   AF-A0A949ACF7-F1
#
_cell.length_a   1.000
_cell.length_b   1.000
_cell.length_c   1.000
_cell.angle_alpha   90.00
_cell.angle_beta   90.00
_cell.angle_gamma   90.00
#
_symmetry.space_group_name_H-M   'P 1'
#
loop_
_entity.id
_entity.type
_entity.pdbx_description
1 polymer ?
#
loop_
_entity_poly.entity_id
_entity_poly.type
_entity_poly.pdbx_seq_one_letter_code
_entity_poly.pdbx_strand_id
1 'polypeptide(L)'
;MLYASLVHKETAWTHIVALEKLFLKYGTPFSYYVDSHSIFRYVKGRDTAHRHYNTLTDDVDPQWKKVLEDCSVRITYALSPQAKGKIERPYGWLQDHLVRTCVRQNVNEITPAKKILEQEIQRYNYHQVHSTTKEVPYFRLKNALKEGKSLFRQFAIKPPFLSTKDIFCLRLERIASAYRKISLHNLELRVNKVNPHDILDLRIHPLRNDLCEIRFWRENELIDIQKIKKIDLKGVHF
;
A
#
# COMPACT_ATOMS: atom_id res chain seq x y z
N MET A 1 1.03 -8.47 -15.71
CA MET A 1 1.00 -7.35 -14.76
C MET A 1 -0.29 -7.42 -13.96
N LEU A 2 -0.22 -7.49 -12.63
CA LEU A 2 -1.41 -7.71 -11.79
C LEU A 2 -2.14 -6.42 -11.40
N TYR A 3 -1.39 -5.34 -11.19
CA TYR A 3 -1.88 -4.03 -10.80
C TYR A 3 -1.01 -2.93 -11.41
N ALA A 4 -1.63 -1.84 -11.88
CA ALA A 4 -0.97 -0.58 -12.17
C ALA A 4 -1.99 0.57 -12.05
N SER A 5 -1.51 1.75 -11.65
CA SER A 5 -2.33 2.96 -11.53
C SER A 5 -1.46 4.19 -11.67
N LEU A 6 -1.98 5.24 -12.28
CA LEU A 6 -1.37 6.57 -12.28
C LEU A 6 -1.83 7.35 -11.04
N VAL A 7 -0.88 8.01 -10.38
CA VAL A 7 -1.12 8.87 -9.21
C VAL A 7 -0.32 10.16 -9.38
N HIS A 8 -0.82 11.27 -8.82
CA HIS A 8 -0.11 12.55 -8.86
C HIS A 8 1.17 12.53 -8.03
N LYS A 9 1.14 11.83 -6.90
CA LYS A 9 2.26 11.72 -5.97
C LYS A 9 2.32 10.29 -5.45
N GLU A 10 3.53 9.76 -5.38
CA GLU A 10 3.80 8.48 -4.74
C GLU A 10 3.83 8.65 -3.21
N THR A 11 2.99 7.90 -2.51
CA THR A 11 2.89 7.92 -1.04
C THR A 11 2.83 6.48 -0.51
N ALA A 12 3.17 6.28 0.76
CA ALA A 12 3.01 4.97 1.40
C ALA A 12 1.57 4.45 1.29
N TRP A 13 0.58 5.35 1.40
CA TRP A 13 -0.83 5.02 1.25
C TRP A 13 -1.17 4.52 -0.16
N THR A 14 -0.63 5.13 -1.23
CA THR A 14 -0.87 4.63 -2.59
C THR A 14 -0.41 3.17 -2.78
N HIS A 15 0.69 2.78 -2.13
CA HIS A 15 1.17 1.40 -2.12
C HIS A 15 0.30 0.47 -1.27
N ILE A 16 -0.20 0.93 -0.13
CA ILE A 16 -1.15 0.16 0.70
C ILE A 16 -2.45 -0.11 -0.06
N VAL A 17 -2.99 0.89 -0.76
CA VAL A 17 -4.18 0.72 -1.62
C VAL A 17 -3.91 -0.25 -2.77
N ALA A 18 -2.71 -0.21 -3.36
CA ALA A 18 -2.31 -1.16 -4.38
C ALA A 18 -2.29 -2.60 -3.84
N LEU A 19 -1.74 -2.81 -2.63
CA LEU A 19 -1.76 -4.11 -1.95
C LEU A 19 -3.18 -4.58 -1.67
N GLU A 20 -4.05 -3.71 -1.13
CA GLU A 20 -5.44 -4.06 -0.83
C GLU A 20 -6.15 -4.59 -2.08
N LYS A 21 -6.08 -3.85 -3.19
CA LYS A 21 -6.69 -4.25 -4.46
C LYS A 21 -6.10 -5.56 -4.99
N LEU A 22 -4.79 -5.75 -4.86
CA LEU A 22 -4.11 -6.95 -5.32
C LEU A 22 -4.53 -8.17 -4.50
N PHE A 23 -4.53 -8.05 -3.17
CA PHE A 23 -4.77 -9.16 -2.26
C PHE A 23 -6.25 -9.57 -2.26
N LEU A 24 -7.17 -8.62 -2.37
CA LEU A 24 -8.60 -8.91 -2.53
C LEU A 24 -8.91 -9.59 -3.86
N LYS A 25 -8.19 -9.26 -4.93
CA LYS A 25 -8.45 -9.81 -6.27
C LYS A 25 -7.76 -11.15 -6.54
N TYR A 26 -6.51 -11.30 -6.12
CA TYR A 26 -5.67 -12.46 -6.46
C TYR A 26 -5.23 -13.30 -5.25
N GLY A 27 -5.50 -12.84 -4.03
CA GLY A 27 -5.02 -13.47 -2.81
C GLY A 27 -3.66 -12.95 -2.34
N THR A 28 -3.18 -13.50 -1.22
CA THR A 28 -1.90 -13.14 -0.61
C THR A 28 -0.76 -13.95 -1.22
N PRO A 29 0.31 -13.30 -1.70
CA PRO A 29 1.50 -14.00 -2.14
C PRO A 29 2.27 -14.55 -0.93
N PHE A 30 3.14 -15.53 -1.17
CA PHE A 30 4.06 -16.04 -0.17
C PHE A 30 5.19 -15.07 0.17
N SER A 31 5.72 -14.40 -0.86
CA SER A 31 6.79 -13.42 -0.73
C SER A 31 6.61 -12.28 -1.72
N TYR A 32 7.03 -11.09 -1.31
CA TYR A 32 6.97 -9.86 -2.09
C TYR A 32 8.38 -9.33 -2.31
N TYR A 33 8.75 -9.15 -3.58
CA TYR A 33 10.06 -8.64 -3.98
C TYR A 33 9.99 -7.15 -4.23
N VAL A 34 10.83 -6.36 -3.56
CA VAL A 34 10.80 -4.89 -3.70
C VAL A 34 12.18 -4.32 -3.93
N ASP A 35 12.19 -3.17 -4.61
CA ASP A 35 13.35 -2.30 -4.61
C ASP A 35 13.67 -1.78 -3.20
N SER A 36 14.95 -1.52 -2.92
CA SER A 36 15.43 -0.88 -1.69
C SER A 36 15.15 0.64 -1.67
N HIS A 37 14.00 1.07 -2.19
CA HIS A 37 13.59 2.47 -2.13
C HIS A 37 13.22 2.85 -0.69
N SER A 38 13.43 4.12 -0.30
CA SER A 38 13.26 4.57 1.09
C SER A 38 11.84 4.38 1.65
N ILE A 39 10.83 4.34 0.77
CA ILE A 39 9.43 4.00 1.11
C ILE A 39 9.27 2.55 1.61
N PHE A 40 10.16 1.65 1.22
CA PHE A 40 10.10 0.22 1.55
C PHE A 40 11.17 -0.21 2.54
N ARG A 41 12.25 0.55 2.67
CA ARG A 41 13.36 0.28 3.58
C ARG A 41 13.95 1.58 4.09
N TYR A 42 13.67 1.90 5.34
CA TYR A 42 14.39 2.96 6.04
C TYR A 42 15.72 2.40 6.57
N VAL A 43 16.86 2.96 6.13
CA VAL A 43 18.19 2.62 6.67
C VAL A 43 18.73 3.85 7.39
N LYS A 44 18.66 3.82 8.73
CA LYS A 44 19.20 4.86 9.61
C LYS A 44 20.72 4.98 9.37
N GLY A 45 21.17 6.12 8.82
CA GLY A 45 22.58 6.42 8.52
C GLY A 45 22.91 6.75 7.05
N ARG A 46 22.11 6.30 6.06
CA ARG A 46 22.27 6.71 4.64
C ARG A 46 21.42 7.93 4.29
N ASP A 47 20.18 7.97 4.80
CA ASP A 47 19.17 8.99 4.48
C ASP A 47 19.10 10.13 5.53
N THR A 48 20.09 10.21 6.42
CA THR A 48 20.07 11.06 7.62
C THR A 48 20.56 12.49 7.41
N ALA A 49 20.97 12.91 6.22
CA ALA A 49 21.59 14.24 6.07
C ALA A 49 20.60 15.39 6.36
N HIS A 50 19.34 15.33 5.91
CA HIS A 50 18.41 16.47 6.05
C HIS A 50 16.92 16.06 6.08
N ARG A 51 16.46 15.32 7.10
CA ARG A 51 15.00 15.21 7.36
C ARG A 51 14.70 15.40 8.83
N HIS A 52 14.07 16.52 9.16
CA HIS A 52 13.43 16.76 10.44
C HIS A 52 12.23 15.80 10.56
N TYR A 53 12.17 15.02 11.64
CA TYR A 53 11.09 14.10 11.97
C TYR A 53 9.81 14.86 12.37
N ASN A 54 9.18 15.53 11.40
CA ASN A 54 8.00 16.37 11.65
C ASN A 54 6.69 15.70 11.21
N THR A 55 6.70 14.43 10.82
CA THR A 55 5.52 13.76 10.23
C THR A 55 5.06 12.58 11.08
N LEU A 56 3.74 12.44 11.26
CA LEU A 56 3.13 11.40 12.10
C LEU A 56 3.45 9.98 11.62
N THR A 57 3.61 9.79 10.32
CA THR A 57 3.74 8.47 9.68
C THR A 57 5.17 7.99 9.50
N ASP A 58 6.16 8.75 9.95
CA ASP A 58 7.59 8.46 9.79
C ASP A 58 8.12 7.59 10.94
N ASP A 59 7.51 6.42 11.11
CA ASP A 59 8.02 5.36 11.99
C ASP A 59 9.29 4.73 11.41
N VAL A 60 10.12 4.16 12.30
CA VAL A 60 11.38 3.44 11.94
C VAL A 60 11.12 2.29 10.96
N ASP A 61 9.94 1.66 11.05
CA ASP A 61 9.45 0.67 10.10
C ASP A 61 8.43 1.28 9.12
N PRO A 62 8.61 1.13 7.80
CA PRO A 62 7.68 1.67 6.82
C PRO A 62 6.25 1.14 7.01
N GLN A 63 5.26 2.02 6.93
CA GLN A 63 3.83 1.68 7.06
C GLN A 63 3.42 0.48 6.19
N TRP A 64 3.93 0.45 4.96
CA TRP A 64 3.70 -0.64 4.01
C TRP A 64 4.23 -2.00 4.48
N LYS A 65 5.37 -2.02 5.20
CA LYS A 65 5.99 -3.24 5.74
C LYS A 65 5.08 -3.87 6.80
N LYS A 66 4.55 -3.06 7.71
CA LYS A 66 3.61 -3.50 8.77
C LYS A 66 2.38 -4.19 8.18
N VAL A 67 1.83 -3.69 7.07
CA VAL A 67 0.68 -4.31 6.37
C VAL A 67 1.00 -5.71 5.84
N LEU A 68 2.20 -5.90 5.27
CA LEU A 68 2.61 -7.20 4.74
C LEU A 68 2.89 -8.23 5.84
N GLU A 69 3.42 -7.80 6.97
CA GLU A 69 3.64 -8.65 8.15
C GLU A 69 2.33 -9.20 8.70
N ASP A 70 1.30 -8.36 8.83
CA ASP A 70 -0.06 -8.79 9.21
C ASP A 70 -0.64 -9.82 8.22
N CYS A 71 -0.32 -9.67 6.94
CA CYS A 71 -0.73 -10.63 5.89
C CYS A 71 0.16 -11.89 5.84
N SER A 72 1.16 -12.01 6.72
CA SER A 72 2.15 -13.09 6.74
C SER A 72 2.87 -13.25 5.40
N VAL A 73 3.23 -12.13 4.75
CA VAL A 73 3.94 -12.09 3.47
C VAL A 73 5.41 -11.76 3.73
N ARG A 74 6.32 -12.59 3.25
CA ARG A 74 7.77 -12.35 3.40
C ARG A 74 8.24 -11.25 2.46
N ILE A 75 8.99 -10.28 2.97
CA ILE A 75 9.58 -9.22 2.13
C ILE A 75 11.01 -9.59 1.78
N THR A 76 11.31 -9.59 0.49
CA THR A 76 12.66 -9.82 -0.02
C THR A 76 13.12 -8.58 -0.79
N TYR A 77 14.14 -7.90 -0.29
CA TYR A 77 14.70 -6.74 -0.97
C TYR A 77 15.63 -7.18 -2.11
N ALA A 78 15.42 -6.60 -3.29
CA ALA A 78 16.31 -6.82 -4.43
C ALA A 78 17.64 -6.10 -4.18
N LEU A 79 18.69 -6.86 -3.89
CA LEU A 79 20.04 -6.35 -3.66
C LEU A 79 20.88 -6.25 -4.94
N SER A 80 20.45 -6.90 -6.03
CA SER A 80 21.21 -6.97 -7.28
C SER A 80 20.41 -6.44 -8.50
N PRO A 81 21.03 -5.63 -9.37
CA PRO A 81 20.42 -5.15 -10.61
C PRO A 81 20.06 -6.29 -11.59
N GLN A 82 20.81 -7.41 -11.57
CA GLN A 82 20.61 -8.53 -12.49
C GLN A 82 19.24 -9.20 -12.32
N ALA A 83 18.69 -9.23 -11.10
CA ALA A 83 17.34 -9.75 -10.85
C ALA A 83 16.23 -8.81 -11.36
N LYS A 84 16.50 -7.50 -11.45
CA LYS A 84 15.53 -6.49 -11.85
C LYS A 84 15.37 -6.37 -13.36
N GLY A 85 16.46 -6.48 -14.12
CA GLY A 85 16.45 -6.18 -15.57
C GLY A 85 15.46 -6.99 -16.42
N LYS A 86 15.07 -8.20 -16.01
CA LYS A 86 14.05 -9.00 -16.72
C LYS A 86 12.64 -8.43 -16.56
N ILE A 87 12.35 -7.83 -15.41
CA ILE A 87 11.06 -7.23 -15.07
C ILE A 87 11.03 -5.75 -15.48
N GLU A 88 12.15 -5.03 -15.34
CA GLU A 88 12.24 -3.61 -15.67
C GLU A 88 12.13 -3.33 -17.16
N ARG A 89 12.69 -4.17 -18.04
CA ARG A 89 12.61 -3.96 -19.50
C ARG A 89 11.17 -3.85 -20.03
N PRO A 90 10.25 -4.81 -19.77
CA PRO A 90 8.87 -4.67 -20.24
C PRO A 90 8.14 -3.50 -19.57
N TYR A 91 8.49 -3.15 -18.34
CA TYR A 91 7.88 -2.01 -17.64
C TYR A 91 8.36 -0.66 -18.16
N GLY A 92 9.65 -0.50 -18.47
CA GLY A 92 10.19 0.69 -19.11
C GLY A 92 9.56 0.91 -20.48
N TRP A 93 9.43 -0.14 -21.29
CA TRP A 93 8.68 -0.05 -22.55
C TRP A 93 7.24 0.39 -22.34
N LEU A 94 6.54 -0.14 -21.33
CA LEU A 94 5.15 0.22 -21.05
C LEU A 94 5.02 1.68 -20.60
N GLN A 95 5.95 2.17 -19.77
CA GLN A 95 5.99 3.56 -19.31
C GLN A 95 6.22 4.52 -20.49
N ASP A 96 7.20 4.23 -21.35
CA ASP A 96 7.48 5.03 -22.54
C ASP A 96 6.32 4.98 -23.54
N HIS A 97 5.73 3.79 -23.74
CA HIS A 97 4.62 3.60 -24.65
C HIS A 97 3.39 4.38 -24.18
N LEU A 98 3.08 4.32 -22.88
CA LEU A 98 1.97 5.05 -22.28
C LEU A 98 2.09 6.55 -22.52
N VAL A 99 3.25 7.15 -22.23
CA VAL A 99 3.49 8.58 -22.43
C VAL A 99 3.30 8.96 -23.90
N ARG A 100 3.87 8.18 -24.84
CA ARG A 100 3.71 8.43 -26.28
C ARG A 100 2.25 8.31 -26.74
N THR A 101 1.50 7.35 -26.20
CA THR A 101 0.07 7.18 -26.54
C THR A 101 -0.75 8.34 -26.00
N CYS A 102 -0.49 8.80 -24.77
CA CYS A 102 -1.13 10.01 -24.22
C CYS A 102 -0.85 11.24 -25.09
N VAL A 103 0.40 11.46 -25.51
CA VAL A 103 0.78 12.58 -26.39
C VAL A 103 0.05 12.50 -27.73
N ARG A 104 0.00 11.31 -28.36
CA ARG A 104 -0.73 11.12 -29.64
C ARG A 104 -2.23 11.41 -29.54
N GLN A 105 -2.81 11.19 -28.37
CA GLN A 105 -4.23 11.42 -28.11
C GLN A 105 -4.50 12.81 -27.49
N ASN A 106 -3.49 13.68 -27.39
CA ASN A 106 -3.57 14.99 -26.73
C ASN A 106 -4.13 14.93 -25.29
N VAL A 107 -3.79 13.87 -24.56
CA VAL A 107 -4.21 13.67 -23.17
C VAL A 107 -3.16 14.23 -22.22
N ASN A 108 -3.53 15.28 -21.49
CA ASN A 108 -2.68 15.93 -20.49
C ASN A 108 -3.16 15.73 -19.04
N GLU A 109 -4.31 15.08 -18.86
CA GLU A 109 -4.91 14.83 -17.54
C GLU A 109 -4.74 13.38 -17.10
N ILE A 110 -4.66 13.15 -15.78
CA ILE A 110 -4.50 11.80 -15.23
C ILE A 110 -5.74 10.93 -15.45
N THR A 111 -6.94 11.50 -15.41
CA THR A 111 -8.18 10.72 -15.49
C THR A 111 -8.35 10.04 -16.86
N PRO A 112 -8.17 10.72 -18.01
CA PRO A 112 -8.15 10.05 -19.30
C PRO A 112 -6.92 9.16 -19.48
N ALA A 113 -5.74 9.56 -18.97
CA ALA A 113 -4.53 8.73 -19.05
C ALA A 113 -4.68 7.38 -18.33
N LYS A 114 -5.46 7.32 -17.24
CA LYS A 114 -5.80 6.05 -16.56
C LYS A 114 -6.56 5.09 -17.46
N LYS A 115 -7.43 5.59 -18.36
CA LYS A 115 -8.16 4.75 -19.32
C LYS A 115 -7.21 4.16 -20.36
N ILE A 116 -6.27 4.96 -20.86
CA ILE A 116 -5.22 4.50 -21.77
C ILE A 116 -4.37 3.44 -21.08
N LEU A 117 -3.94 3.70 -19.83
CA LEU A 117 -3.20 2.71 -19.04
C LEU A 117 -3.99 1.40 -18.97
N GLU A 118 -5.27 1.43 -18.58
CA GLU A 118 -6.11 0.24 -18.48
C GLU A 118 -6.16 -0.57 -19.79
N GLN A 119 -6.31 0.10 -20.94
CA GLN A 119 -6.25 -0.55 -22.26
C GLN A 119 -4.89 -1.22 -22.51
N GLU A 120 -3.78 -0.56 -22.17
CA GLU A 120 -2.44 -1.13 -22.30
C GLU A 120 -2.24 -2.32 -21.34
N ILE A 121 -2.79 -2.28 -20.11
CA ILE A 121 -2.77 -3.44 -19.19
C ILE A 121 -3.50 -4.62 -19.83
N GLN A 122 -4.69 -4.38 -20.41
CA GLN A 122 -5.49 -5.42 -21.05
C GLN A 122 -4.75 -6.03 -22.24
N ARG A 123 -4.15 -5.19 -23.08
CA ARG A 123 -3.30 -5.63 -24.19
C ARG A 123 -2.12 -6.48 -23.70
N TYR A 124 -1.38 -5.99 -22.71
CA TYR A 124 -0.22 -6.70 -22.14
C TYR A 124 -0.61 -8.05 -21.54
N ASN A 125 -1.71 -8.11 -20.78
CA ASN A 125 -2.11 -9.32 -20.08
C ASN A 125 -2.75 -10.39 -20.97
N TYR A 126 -3.53 -9.98 -21.97
CA TYR A 126 -4.37 -10.91 -22.76
C TYR A 126 -3.92 -11.12 -24.20
N HIS A 127 -3.13 -10.21 -24.78
CA HIS A 127 -2.76 -10.27 -26.19
C HIS A 127 -1.24 -10.39 -26.41
N GLN A 128 -0.44 -9.78 -25.54
CA GLN A 128 1.01 -9.77 -25.71
C GLN A 128 1.64 -11.09 -25.26
N VAL A 129 2.36 -11.73 -26.18
CA VAL A 129 3.21 -12.89 -25.86
C VAL A 129 4.49 -12.38 -25.21
N HIS A 130 4.78 -12.84 -23.99
CA HIS A 130 5.95 -12.39 -23.26
C HIS A 130 7.22 -13.04 -23.83
N SER A 131 8.25 -12.23 -24.12
CA SER A 131 9.43 -12.64 -24.89
C SER A 131 10.21 -13.81 -24.27
N THR A 132 10.30 -13.87 -22.93
CA THR A 132 11.01 -14.93 -22.19
C THR A 132 10.17 -16.20 -22.02
N THR A 133 8.89 -16.07 -21.70
CA THR A 133 8.03 -17.22 -21.36
C THR A 133 7.33 -17.79 -22.58
N LYS A 134 7.30 -17.05 -23.69
CA LYS A 134 6.59 -17.38 -24.94
C LYS A 134 5.09 -17.65 -24.75
N GLU A 135 4.54 -17.16 -23.66
CA GLU A 135 3.14 -17.32 -23.27
C GLU A 135 2.51 -15.95 -23.04
N VAL A 136 1.18 -15.91 -23.17
CA VAL A 136 0.39 -14.75 -22.76
C VAL A 136 0.25 -14.74 -21.23
N PRO A 137 0.57 -13.62 -20.53
CA PRO A 137 0.63 -13.57 -19.08
C PRO A 137 -0.63 -14.05 -18.35
N TYR A 138 -1.82 -13.70 -18.84
CA TYR A 138 -3.09 -14.09 -18.22
C TYR A 138 -3.28 -15.61 -18.21
N PHE A 139 -3.13 -16.26 -19.37
CA PHE A 139 -3.31 -17.72 -19.49
C PHE A 139 -2.26 -18.47 -18.68
N ARG A 140 -1.01 -18.01 -18.68
CA ARG A 140 0.05 -18.58 -17.85
C ARG A 140 -0.30 -18.55 -16.36
N LEU A 141 -0.77 -17.40 -15.84
CA LEU A 141 -1.16 -17.29 -14.44
C LEU A 141 -2.36 -18.19 -14.11
N LYS A 142 -3.36 -18.22 -14.99
CA LYS A 142 -4.56 -19.06 -14.83
C LYS A 142 -4.18 -20.54 -14.79
N ASN A 143 -3.31 -20.99 -15.68
CA ASN A 143 -2.82 -22.37 -15.71
C ASN A 143 -1.99 -22.69 -14.45
N ALA A 144 -1.11 -21.79 -14.03
CA ALA A 144 -0.32 -21.97 -12.81
C ALA A 144 -1.20 -22.10 -11.55
N LEU A 145 -2.30 -21.35 -11.46
CA LEU A 145 -3.28 -21.47 -10.37
C LEU A 145 -4.04 -22.81 -10.46
N LYS A 146 -4.48 -23.21 -11.66
CA LYS A 146 -5.21 -24.48 -11.89
C LYS A 146 -4.35 -25.71 -11.58
N GLU A 147 -3.05 -25.64 -11.90
CA GLU A 147 -2.09 -26.73 -11.71
C GLU A 147 -1.44 -26.73 -10.31
N GLY A 148 -1.82 -25.81 -9.41
CA GLY A 148 -1.23 -25.71 -8.07
C GLY A 148 0.24 -25.27 -8.07
N LYS A 149 0.75 -24.73 -9.18
CA LYS A 149 2.13 -24.23 -9.34
C LYS A 149 2.28 -22.78 -8.86
N SER A 150 1.37 -22.33 -7.99
CA SER A 150 1.30 -20.96 -7.48
C SER A 150 1.29 -21.00 -5.96
N LEU A 151 2.07 -20.12 -5.33
CA LEU A 151 2.11 -19.96 -3.88
C LEU A 151 1.21 -18.82 -3.39
N PHE A 152 0.20 -18.45 -4.17
CA PHE A 152 -0.84 -17.53 -3.74
C PHE A 152 -1.81 -18.27 -2.82
N ARG A 153 -2.13 -17.65 -1.68
CA ARG A 153 -3.13 -18.14 -0.72
C ARG A 153 -4.36 -17.24 -0.80
N GLN A 154 -5.55 -17.79 -0.58
CA GLN A 154 -6.75 -16.97 -0.48
C GLN A 154 -6.58 -15.92 0.64
N PHE A 155 -6.92 -14.67 0.34
CA PHE A 155 -6.90 -13.64 1.36
C PHE A 155 -8.06 -13.87 2.33
N ALA A 156 -7.74 -13.87 3.63
CA ALA A 156 -8.72 -13.94 4.70
C ALA A 156 -8.29 -12.97 5.81
N ILE A 157 -9.28 -12.32 6.41
CA ILE A 157 -9.05 -11.47 7.58
C ILE A 157 -8.78 -12.41 8.75
N LYS A 158 -7.56 -12.37 9.29
CA LYS A 158 -7.17 -13.19 10.43
C LYS A 158 -7.53 -12.48 11.74
N PRO A 159 -7.92 -13.22 12.79
CA PRO A 159 -7.96 -12.66 14.14
C PRO A 159 -6.61 -12.02 14.48
N PRO A 160 -6.61 -10.86 15.15
CA PRO A 160 -7.74 -10.19 15.79
C PRO A 160 -8.55 -9.24 14.89
N PHE A 161 -8.15 -9.07 13.63
CA PHE A 161 -8.71 -8.04 12.75
C PHE A 161 -10.16 -8.33 12.39
N LEU A 162 -10.95 -7.26 12.23
CA LEU A 162 -12.39 -7.36 11.96
C LEU A 162 -12.74 -6.96 10.52
N SER A 163 -11.90 -6.16 9.87
CA SER A 163 -12.13 -5.68 8.51
C SER A 163 -10.81 -5.41 7.78
N THR A 164 -10.87 -5.31 6.45
CA THR A 164 -9.71 -4.97 5.61
C THR A 164 -9.11 -3.62 6.01
N LYS A 165 -9.93 -2.69 6.52
CA LYS A 165 -9.48 -1.39 7.02
C LYS A 165 -8.59 -1.47 8.25
N ASP A 166 -8.60 -2.59 8.97
CA ASP A 166 -7.64 -2.81 10.06
C ASP A 166 -6.29 -3.22 9.50
N ILE A 167 -6.25 -3.93 8.37
CA ILE A 167 -5.00 -4.42 7.79
C ILE A 167 -4.37 -3.33 6.91
N PHE A 168 -5.14 -2.80 5.97
CA PHE A 168 -4.71 -1.82 4.96
C PHE A 168 -4.96 -0.38 5.44
N CYS A 169 -4.21 0.06 6.44
CA CYS A 169 -4.33 1.38 7.04
C CYS A 169 -2.95 2.02 7.30
N LEU A 170 -2.95 3.33 7.53
CA LEU A 170 -1.82 4.00 8.16
C LEU A 170 -1.88 3.76 9.67
N ARG A 171 -0.75 3.48 10.29
CA ARG A 171 -0.64 3.10 11.71
C ARG A 171 0.16 4.12 12.49
N LEU A 172 -0.24 4.32 13.73
CA LEU A 172 0.40 5.24 14.65
C LEU A 172 0.16 4.78 16.08
N GLU A 173 1.21 4.75 16.90
CA GLU A 173 1.06 4.48 18.32
C GLU A 173 0.93 5.78 19.11
N ARG A 174 -0.04 5.85 20.03
CA ARG A 174 -0.16 6.96 20.98
C ARG A 174 -0.51 6.50 22.37
N ILE A 175 -0.10 7.29 23.34
CA ILE A 175 -0.39 7.10 24.75
C ILE A 175 -1.59 7.96 25.12
N ALA A 176 -2.56 7.37 25.80
CA ALA A 176 -3.69 8.09 26.35
C ALA A 176 -3.26 8.99 27.51
N SER A 177 -3.68 10.26 27.48
CA SER A 177 -3.43 11.19 28.57
C SER A 177 -4.21 10.84 29.84
N ALA A 178 -3.90 11.51 30.95
CA ALA A 178 -4.66 11.43 32.21
C ALA A 178 -6.17 11.63 32.03
N TYR A 179 -6.56 12.41 31.01
CA TYR A 179 -7.96 12.72 30.69
C TYR A 179 -8.57 11.77 29.65
N ARG A 180 -7.95 10.62 29.38
CA ARG A 180 -8.39 9.62 28.38
C ARG A 180 -8.52 10.23 26.97
N LYS A 181 -7.61 11.15 26.64
CA LYS A 181 -7.51 11.76 25.31
C LYS A 181 -6.22 11.35 24.63
N ILE A 182 -6.24 11.33 23.30
CA ILE A 182 -5.05 11.18 22.45
C ILE A 182 -4.84 12.49 21.69
N SER A 183 -3.58 12.90 21.58
CA SER A 183 -3.17 14.02 20.74
C SER A 183 -2.59 13.55 19.40
N LEU A 184 -3.14 14.10 18.31
CA LEU A 184 -2.67 13.97 16.93
C LEU A 184 -2.38 15.37 16.38
N HIS A 185 -1.14 15.84 16.52
CA HIS A 185 -0.78 17.24 16.22
C HIS A 185 -1.70 18.22 16.98
N ASN A 186 -2.59 18.92 16.28
CA ASN A 186 -3.47 19.93 16.85
C ASN A 186 -4.87 19.37 17.19
N LEU A 187 -5.09 18.07 16.97
CA LEU A 187 -6.36 17.41 17.22
C LEU A 187 -6.28 16.59 18.50
N GLU A 188 -7.14 16.89 19.47
CA GLU A 188 -7.36 16.06 20.64
C GLU A 188 -8.62 15.23 20.48
N LEU A 189 -8.48 13.91 20.60
CA LEU A 189 -9.58 12.96 20.51
C LEU A 189 -9.78 12.29 21.86
N ARG A 190 -10.99 12.38 22.41
CA ARG A 190 -11.38 11.57 23.56
C ARG A 190 -11.69 10.16 23.08
N VAL A 191 -11.11 9.15 23.71
CA VAL A 191 -11.28 7.75 23.29
C VAL A 191 -12.10 7.00 24.34
N ASN A 192 -13.08 6.24 23.87
CA ASN A 192 -13.94 5.44 24.73
C ASN A 192 -13.18 4.23 25.30
N LYS A 193 -13.52 3.81 26.53
CA LYS A 193 -13.01 2.58 27.18
C LYS A 193 -11.48 2.49 27.37
N VAL A 194 -10.82 3.65 27.40
CA VAL A 194 -9.38 3.79 27.60
C VAL A 194 -9.05 4.17 29.04
N ASN A 195 -8.00 3.57 29.61
CA ASN A 195 -7.41 4.02 30.85
C ASN A 195 -6.28 5.03 30.59
N PRO A 196 -6.01 5.95 31.53
CA PRO A 196 -4.82 6.79 31.48
C PRO A 196 -3.55 5.96 31.26
N HIS A 197 -2.68 6.43 30.36
CA HIS A 197 -1.41 5.79 29.99
C HIS A 197 -1.52 4.48 29.19
N ASP A 198 -2.73 4.06 28.79
CA ASP A 198 -2.86 2.98 27.81
C ASP A 198 -2.14 3.35 26.51
N ILE A 199 -1.39 2.39 25.97
CA ILE A 199 -0.78 2.48 24.63
C ILE A 199 -1.82 1.99 23.62
N LEU A 200 -2.08 2.82 22.61
CA LEU A 200 -3.12 2.59 21.62
C LEU A 200 -2.51 2.57 20.22
N ASP A 201 -2.85 1.54 19.44
CA ASP A 201 -2.56 1.44 18.01
C ASP A 201 -3.70 2.10 17.23
N LEU A 202 -3.44 3.28 16.66
CA LEU A 202 -4.39 3.99 15.82
C LEU A 202 -4.25 3.53 14.37
N ARG A 203 -5.35 3.03 13.83
CA ARG A 203 -5.47 2.60 12.44
C ARG A 203 -6.32 3.60 11.66
N ILE A 204 -5.66 4.36 10.82
CA ILE A 204 -6.26 5.46 10.05
C ILE A 204 -6.51 5.00 8.62
N HIS A 205 -7.78 4.96 8.23
CA HIS A 205 -8.23 4.56 6.91
C HIS A 205 -9.02 5.69 6.24
N PRO A 206 -8.56 6.28 5.13
CA PRO A 206 -9.30 7.31 4.42
C PRO A 206 -10.56 6.73 3.77
N LEU A 207 -11.67 7.43 3.95
CA LEU A 207 -12.97 7.13 3.33
C LEU A 207 -13.21 8.02 2.10
N ARG A 208 -14.37 7.81 1.47
CA ARG A 208 -14.92 8.72 0.46
C ARG A 208 -15.32 10.05 1.12
N ASN A 209 -15.42 11.12 0.33
CA ASN A 209 -15.90 12.45 0.75
C ASN A 209 -15.02 13.15 1.80
N ASP A 210 -13.70 13.07 1.66
CA ASP A 210 -12.75 13.77 2.53
C ASP A 210 -12.80 13.40 4.03
N LEU A 211 -13.38 12.23 4.35
CA LEU A 211 -13.40 11.67 5.69
C LEU A 211 -12.30 10.63 5.87
N CYS A 212 -11.92 10.40 7.13
CA CYS A 212 -11.07 9.33 7.60
C CYS A 212 -11.75 8.60 8.75
N GLU A 213 -11.64 7.29 8.75
CA GLU A 213 -12.02 6.43 9.87
C GLU A 213 -10.76 6.14 10.68
N ILE A 214 -10.79 6.48 11.97
CA ILE A 214 -9.75 6.12 12.92
C ILE A 214 -10.31 5.02 13.81
N ARG A 215 -9.59 3.91 13.85
CA ARG A 215 -9.92 2.76 14.67
C ARG A 215 -8.86 2.63 15.75
N PHE A 216 -9.30 2.59 17.00
CA PHE A 216 -8.42 2.55 18.15
C PHE A 216 -8.33 1.11 18.64
N TRP A 217 -7.12 0.57 18.67
CA TRP A 217 -6.83 -0.79 19.12
C TRP A 217 -6.00 -0.76 20.39
N ARG A 218 -6.31 -1.67 21.33
CA ARG A 218 -5.53 -1.93 22.55
C ARG A 218 -5.39 -3.43 22.71
N GLU A 219 -4.15 -3.93 22.83
CA GLU A 219 -3.88 -5.36 23.07
C GLU A 219 -4.70 -6.31 22.17
N ASN A 220 -4.77 -6.02 20.87
CA ASN A 220 -5.53 -6.78 19.87
C ASN A 220 -7.07 -6.71 20.01
N GLU A 221 -7.61 -5.77 20.77
CA GLU A 221 -9.04 -5.49 20.83
C GLU A 221 -9.36 -4.12 20.22
N LEU A 222 -10.39 -4.07 19.37
CA LEU A 222 -10.93 -2.82 18.84
C LEU A 222 -11.81 -2.16 19.92
N ILE A 223 -11.36 -1.02 20.44
CA ILE A 223 -12.03 -0.36 21.57
C ILE A 223 -12.95 0.79 21.14
N ASP A 224 -12.63 1.48 20.05
CA ASP A 224 -13.39 2.64 19.58
C ASP A 224 -13.20 2.89 18.06
N ILE A 225 -14.18 3.54 17.43
CA ILE A 225 -14.13 3.94 16.02
C ILE A 225 -14.66 5.35 15.88
N GLN A 226 -13.88 6.24 15.29
CA GLN A 226 -14.26 7.64 15.08
C GLN A 226 -14.07 8.05 13.62
N LYS A 227 -14.90 9.00 13.14
CA LYS A 227 -14.80 9.56 11.79
C LYS A 227 -14.45 11.04 11.87
N ILE A 228 -13.40 11.43 11.18
CA ILE A 228 -12.81 12.77 11.22
C ILE A 228 -12.53 13.25 9.80
N LYS A 229 -12.54 14.56 9.54
CA LYS A 229 -12.18 15.09 8.22
C LYS A 229 -10.68 15.00 8.00
N LYS A 230 -10.26 14.73 6.76
CA LYS A 230 -8.83 14.65 6.38
C LYS A 230 -8.09 15.93 6.71
N ILE A 231 -8.74 17.08 6.55
CA ILE A 231 -8.15 18.40 6.82
C ILE A 231 -7.74 18.59 8.29
N ASP A 232 -8.38 17.88 9.20
CA ASP A 232 -8.09 17.94 10.64
C ASP A 232 -6.89 17.05 11.01
N LEU A 233 -6.54 16.07 10.17
CA LEU A 233 -5.41 15.15 10.34
C LEU A 233 -4.12 15.72 9.72
N LYS A 234 -3.71 16.89 10.20
CA LYS A 234 -2.45 17.52 9.79
C LYS A 234 -1.27 16.60 10.13
N GLY A 235 -0.37 16.40 9.15
CA GLY A 235 0.80 15.54 9.29
C GLY A 235 0.59 14.07 8.91
N VAL A 236 -0.62 13.67 8.50
CA VAL A 236 -0.88 12.38 7.86
C VAL A 236 -0.95 12.56 6.35
N HIS A 237 -0.01 11.95 5.62
CA HIS A 237 0.01 12.02 4.16
C HIS A 237 -0.62 10.77 3.54
N PHE A 238 -1.76 10.99 2.88
CA PHE A 238 -2.43 10.01 2.02
C PHE A 238 -1.94 10.12 0.58
#